data_AF-A0A7X0E7H8-F1
#
_entry.id   AF-A0A7X0E7H8-F1
#
_cell.length_a   1.000
_cell.length_b   1.000
_cell.length_c   1.000
_cell.angle_alpha   90.00
_cell.angle_beta   90.00
_cell.angle_gamma   90.00
#
_symmetry.space_group_name_H-M   'P 1'
#
loop_
_entity.id
_entity.type
_entity.pdbx_description
1 polymer ?
#
loop_
_entity_poly.entity_id
_entity_poly.type
_entity_poly.pdbx_seq_one_letter_code
_entity_poly.pdbx_strand_id
1 'polypeptide(L)'
;MHLKMKPAARCMVQVAVLASLAGAAWLPSAIAAPAAGDEQMVSQAETQARASWREDISHTTPPAEGCFHATYPSILWKQVGCNVVTPRSHPLPRKVSRLNSLSGATQTTGNGDDYVAEVSGLITGTVGTFPSVTGVTSEQSVGVAAFGGGGILGANEYTLQINSNANATTSVCKSHSGCTVWQQFIYSPDYSTQGEAAVFMQYWLIGYGGSSCPSGFGSDGGGDCYKNSAAVTAPDVPITQLANLKLSGTVASGGNDTTVFTDGTEAYTISAKDSVLKIATVWDESEFNVVGNAGGSDAEFNSGSSVTVNVAVTSGSTAAPTCVADAGTTGETNNLTAGSCTASGGSSPSIQFTESN
;
A
#
# COMPACT_ATOMS: atom_id res chain seq x y z
N MET A 1 -51.57 -26.28 -5.43
CA MET A 1 -52.96 -25.91 -5.05
C MET A 1 -52.86 -24.71 -4.11
N HIS A 2 -52.80 -23.45 -4.54
CA HIS A 2 -53.88 -22.63 -5.11
C HIS A 2 -55.15 -22.59 -4.23
N LEU A 3 -55.33 -21.50 -3.47
CA LEU A 3 -56.47 -20.55 -3.48
C LEU A 3 -56.40 -19.67 -2.21
N LYS A 4 -56.02 -18.39 -2.32
CA LYS A 4 -56.88 -17.20 -2.57
C LYS A 4 -57.88 -16.86 -1.46
N MET A 5 -57.53 -15.81 -0.71
CA MET A 5 -58.47 -14.93 0.01
C MET A 5 -59.33 -14.13 -0.97
N LYS A 6 -60.57 -13.83 -0.58
CA LYS A 6 -61.40 -12.72 -1.06
C LYS A 6 -62.25 -12.12 0.08
N PRO A 7 -62.70 -10.85 -0.06
CA PRO A 7 -62.84 -9.90 1.04
C PRO A 7 -64.30 -9.67 1.47
N ALA A 8 -64.48 -9.05 2.64
CA ALA A 8 -65.78 -8.53 3.08
C ALA A 8 -65.76 -7.01 3.12
N ALA A 9 -66.71 -6.41 2.40
CA ALA A 9 -67.02 -4.99 2.37
C ALA A 9 -67.96 -4.61 3.54
N ARG A 10 -67.88 -3.37 4.01
CA ARG A 10 -68.97 -2.61 4.67
C ARG A 10 -68.55 -1.13 4.71
N CYS A 11 -69.11 -0.29 3.85
CA CYS A 11 -70.38 0.44 3.97
C CYS A 11 -70.27 1.65 4.91
N MET A 12 -70.22 2.83 4.28
CA MET A 12 -70.19 4.16 4.88
C MET A 12 -71.48 4.49 5.65
N VAL A 13 -71.34 5.24 6.75
CA VAL A 13 -72.33 6.24 7.18
C VAL A 13 -71.56 7.48 7.63
N GLN A 14 -71.87 8.61 7.00
CA GLN A 14 -71.38 9.95 7.34
C GLN A 14 -72.27 10.55 8.45
N VAL A 15 -71.67 11.24 9.42
CA VAL A 15 -72.32 12.29 10.19
C VAL A 15 -71.36 13.48 10.27
N ALA A 16 -71.82 14.62 9.77
CA ALA A 16 -71.12 15.88 9.79
C ALA A 16 -71.47 16.68 11.06
N VAL A 17 -70.48 17.33 11.67
CA VAL A 17 -70.68 18.51 12.53
C VAL A 17 -69.61 19.54 12.18
N LEU A 18 -70.07 20.71 11.77
CA LEU A 18 -69.27 21.93 11.55
C LEU A 18 -69.25 22.76 12.84
N ALA A 19 -68.07 23.22 13.24
CA ALA A 19 -67.91 24.49 13.96
C ALA A 19 -66.48 25.02 13.77
N SER A 20 -66.41 26.15 13.10
CA SER A 20 -65.25 27.00 12.78
C SER A 20 -64.69 27.75 13.99
N LEU A 21 -63.37 28.06 13.99
CA LEU A 21 -62.83 29.40 14.29
C LEU A 21 -61.30 29.51 14.04
N ALA A 22 -60.97 30.41 13.11
CA ALA A 22 -59.85 31.36 13.04
C ALA A 22 -58.37 30.90 13.18
N GLY A 23 -57.65 31.06 12.05
CA GLY A 23 -56.48 31.95 11.99
C GLY A 23 -55.10 31.30 11.96
N ALA A 24 -54.42 31.31 10.79
CA ALA A 24 -53.05 31.82 10.64
C ALA A 24 -52.49 31.57 9.23
N ALA A 25 -51.94 32.65 8.66
CA ALA A 25 -50.84 32.73 7.70
C ALA A 25 -50.94 32.00 6.34
N TRP A 26 -50.98 32.83 5.29
CA TRP A 26 -50.64 32.47 3.92
C TRP A 26 -49.14 32.13 3.83
N LEU A 27 -48.81 31.01 3.20
CA LEU A 27 -47.48 30.78 2.63
C LEU A 27 -47.65 30.56 1.12
N PRO A 28 -46.96 31.32 0.25
CA PRO A 28 -47.03 31.11 -1.19
C PRO A 28 -46.35 29.78 -1.57
N SER A 29 -47.04 28.97 -2.35
CA SER A 29 -46.47 27.79 -3.01
C SER A 29 -45.48 28.25 -4.09
N ALA A 30 -44.20 28.31 -3.76
CA ALA A 30 -43.15 28.42 -4.75
C ALA A 30 -42.91 27.02 -5.36
N ILE A 31 -43.36 26.83 -6.60
CA ILE A 31 -42.93 25.71 -7.44
C ILE A 31 -41.47 26.00 -7.80
N ALA A 32 -40.53 25.34 -7.14
CA ALA A 32 -39.13 25.35 -7.56
C ALA A 32 -39.01 24.55 -8.87
N ALA A 33 -38.58 25.23 -9.93
CA ALA A 33 -38.14 24.58 -11.16
C ALA A 33 -36.91 23.70 -10.86
N PRO A 34 -36.70 22.58 -11.57
CA PRO A 34 -35.51 21.76 -11.37
C PRO A 34 -34.31 22.57 -11.88
N ALA A 35 -33.41 22.92 -10.95
CA ALA A 35 -32.10 23.43 -11.32
C ALA A 35 -31.32 22.31 -12.00
N ALA A 36 -30.90 22.58 -13.23
CA ALA A 36 -29.94 21.77 -13.96
C ALA A 36 -28.57 21.84 -13.28
N GLY A 37 -27.91 20.69 -13.14
CA GLY A 37 -26.49 20.59 -12.80
C GLY A 37 -26.19 19.76 -11.55
N ASP A 38 -26.49 18.46 -11.55
CA ASP A 38 -25.87 17.50 -10.63
C ASP A 38 -24.45 17.18 -11.15
N GLU A 39 -23.50 18.08 -10.87
CA GLU A 39 -22.14 17.62 -10.58
C GLU A 39 -22.13 17.30 -9.08
N GLN A 40 -22.23 16.00 -8.75
CA GLN A 40 -22.21 15.54 -7.37
C GLN A 40 -20.89 15.97 -6.71
N MET A 41 -20.92 17.07 -5.98
CA MET A 41 -19.93 17.33 -4.94
C MET A 41 -20.01 16.17 -3.95
N VAL A 42 -18.98 15.32 -3.92
CA VAL A 42 -18.83 14.26 -2.92
C VAL A 42 -18.93 14.92 -1.55
N SER A 43 -19.98 14.57 -0.79
CA SER A 43 -20.20 15.17 0.53
C SER A 43 -19.01 14.87 1.46
N GLN A 44 -18.74 15.74 2.44
CA GLN A 44 -17.70 15.46 3.45
C GLN A 44 -17.91 14.11 4.15
N ALA A 45 -19.18 13.72 4.36
CA ALA A 45 -19.54 12.42 4.92
C ALA A 45 -19.09 11.26 4.02
N GLU A 46 -19.23 11.38 2.70
CA GLU A 46 -18.79 10.37 1.74
C GLU A 46 -17.25 10.31 1.67
N THR A 47 -16.56 11.45 1.70
CA THR A 47 -15.09 11.48 1.79
C THR A 47 -14.60 10.77 3.05
N GLN A 48 -15.23 11.02 4.19
CA GLN A 48 -14.90 10.34 5.45
C GLN A 48 -15.23 8.84 5.39
N ALA A 49 -16.38 8.45 4.84
CA ALA A 49 -16.78 7.05 4.70
C ALA A 49 -15.80 6.26 3.82
N ARG A 50 -15.34 6.85 2.70
CA ARG A 50 -14.30 6.24 1.86
C ARG A 50 -12.98 6.11 2.59
N ALA A 51 -12.56 7.14 3.35
CA ALA A 51 -11.34 7.07 4.16
C ALA A 51 -11.41 5.96 5.22
N SER A 52 -12.53 5.85 5.94
CA SER A 52 -12.77 4.78 6.90
C SER A 52 -12.79 3.39 6.23
N TRP A 53 -13.44 3.26 5.08
CA TRP A 53 -13.43 2.00 4.33
C TRP A 53 -12.02 1.58 3.91
N ARG A 54 -11.16 2.51 3.45
CA ARG A 54 -9.75 2.22 3.14
C ARG A 54 -8.95 1.79 4.36
N GLU A 55 -9.32 2.26 5.55
CA GLU A 55 -8.75 1.78 6.80
C GLU A 55 -9.23 0.37 7.13
N ASP A 56 -10.54 0.13 7.11
CA ASP A 56 -11.12 -1.17 7.44
C ASP A 56 -10.67 -2.28 6.48
N ILE A 57 -10.67 -2.02 5.17
CA ILE A 57 -10.31 -3.03 4.16
C ILE A 57 -8.83 -3.44 4.26
N SER A 58 -7.93 -2.54 4.65
CA SER A 58 -6.49 -2.88 4.76
C SER A 58 -6.16 -3.81 5.92
N HIS A 59 -7.04 -3.88 6.92
CA HIS A 59 -6.94 -4.77 8.08
C HIS A 59 -7.85 -5.99 7.95
N THR A 60 -8.67 -6.05 6.90
CA THR A 60 -9.57 -7.17 6.68
C THR A 60 -8.81 -8.32 6.03
N THR A 61 -8.65 -9.44 6.73
CA THR A 61 -7.96 -10.62 6.21
C THR A 61 -8.76 -11.29 5.07
N PRO A 62 -8.14 -11.61 3.93
CA PRO A 62 -8.74 -12.46 2.91
C PRO A 62 -9.10 -13.86 3.44
N PRO A 63 -10.14 -14.53 2.92
CA PRO A 63 -10.64 -15.78 3.47
C PRO A 63 -9.69 -16.98 3.28
N ALA A 64 -8.74 -16.89 2.34
CA ALA A 64 -7.79 -17.95 2.02
C ALA A 64 -6.56 -17.38 1.29
N GLU A 65 -5.59 -18.26 1.00
CA GLU A 65 -4.52 -17.96 0.04
C GLU A 65 -5.11 -17.67 -1.35
N GLY A 66 -4.54 -16.69 -2.05
CA GLY A 66 -4.98 -16.28 -3.39
C GLY A 66 -5.18 -14.78 -3.52
N CYS A 67 -5.74 -14.39 -4.67
CA CYS A 67 -5.91 -13.00 -5.07
C CYS A 67 -7.36 -12.57 -4.90
N PHE A 68 -7.56 -11.35 -4.42
CA PHE A 68 -8.88 -10.82 -4.17
C PHE A 68 -8.96 -9.34 -4.55
N HIS A 69 -10.18 -8.91 -4.82
CA HIS A 69 -10.54 -7.54 -5.13
C HIS A 69 -11.77 -7.15 -4.30
N ALA A 70 -11.85 -5.89 -3.90
CA ALA A 70 -13.01 -5.31 -3.25
C ALA A 70 -13.26 -3.88 -3.75
N THR A 71 -14.53 -3.49 -3.77
CA THR A 71 -14.99 -2.17 -4.18
C THR A 71 -15.85 -1.57 -3.08
N TYR A 72 -15.60 -0.31 -2.75
CA TYR A 72 -16.41 0.46 -1.80
C TYR A 72 -17.91 0.41 -2.18
N PRO A 73 -18.83 0.24 -1.21
CA PRO A 73 -18.60 0.24 0.23
C PRO A 73 -18.36 -1.15 0.84
N SER A 74 -18.17 -2.20 0.03
CA SER A 74 -18.01 -3.56 0.53
C SER A 74 -16.63 -3.77 1.15
N ILE A 75 -16.58 -4.33 2.36
CA ILE A 75 -15.34 -4.86 2.96
C ILE A 75 -15.13 -6.36 2.67
N LEU A 76 -16.00 -6.96 1.86
CA LEU A 76 -15.91 -8.37 1.51
C LEU A 76 -14.99 -8.57 0.30
N TRP A 77 -13.96 -9.38 0.49
CA TRP A 77 -13.05 -9.81 -0.55
C TRP A 77 -13.72 -10.75 -1.55
N LYS A 78 -13.71 -10.36 -2.83
CA LYS A 78 -14.11 -11.20 -3.95
C LYS A 78 -12.88 -11.85 -4.57
N GLN A 79 -12.86 -13.17 -4.64
CA GLN A 79 -11.75 -13.90 -5.25
C GLN A 79 -11.63 -13.58 -6.75
N VAL A 80 -10.40 -13.35 -7.20
CA VAL A 80 -10.03 -13.13 -8.59
C VAL A 80 -8.86 -14.03 -8.98
N GLY A 81 -8.52 -14.07 -10.27
CA GLY A 81 -7.36 -14.82 -10.75
C GLY A 81 -6.05 -14.20 -10.25
N CYS A 82 -5.11 -15.05 -9.85
CA CYS A 82 -3.73 -14.65 -9.65
C CYS A 82 -2.92 -14.84 -10.94
N ASN A 83 -1.96 -13.96 -11.16
CA ASN A 83 -1.01 -14.05 -12.26
C ASN A 83 0.37 -14.46 -11.73
N VAL A 84 1.11 -15.21 -12.55
CA VAL A 84 2.53 -15.50 -12.29
C VAL A 84 3.34 -14.36 -12.89
N VAL A 85 4.11 -13.68 -12.05
CA VAL A 85 4.99 -12.60 -12.48
C VAL A 85 6.43 -13.09 -12.50
N THR A 86 7.19 -12.70 -13.52
CA THR A 86 8.63 -13.03 -13.59
C THR A 86 9.36 -12.21 -12.54
N PRO A 87 10.15 -12.83 -11.63
CA PRO A 87 10.89 -12.07 -10.62
C PRO A 87 11.86 -11.09 -11.28
N ARG A 88 11.65 -9.80 -11.03
CA ARG A 88 12.65 -8.73 -11.20
C ARG A 88 13.23 -8.40 -9.83
N SER A 89 14.53 -8.16 -9.76
CA SER A 89 15.19 -7.78 -8.51
C SER A 89 14.67 -6.43 -8.03
N HIS A 90 14.22 -6.36 -6.77
CA HIS A 90 14.26 -5.13 -5.98
C HIS A 90 15.40 -5.30 -4.97
N PRO A 91 16.60 -4.80 -5.28
CA PRO A 91 17.81 -5.19 -4.54
C PRO A 91 17.85 -4.56 -3.15
N LEU A 92 18.71 -5.08 -2.29
CA LEU A 92 19.15 -4.38 -1.08
C LEU A 92 20.01 -3.15 -1.41
N PRO A 93 20.25 -2.25 -0.45
CA PRO A 93 21.08 -1.08 -0.66
C PRO A 93 22.50 -1.49 -1.07
N ARG A 94 23.04 -0.83 -2.09
CA ARG A 94 24.46 -0.91 -2.40
C ARG A 94 25.16 0.21 -1.66
N LYS A 95 26.04 -0.14 -0.70
CA LYS A 95 27.01 0.79 -0.11
C LYS A 95 27.98 1.25 -1.21
N VAL A 96 27.56 2.20 -2.03
CA VAL A 96 28.46 2.94 -2.89
C VAL A 96 29.37 3.73 -1.96
N SER A 97 30.66 3.41 -1.95
CA SER A 97 31.67 4.27 -1.33
C SER A 97 31.39 5.69 -1.79
N ARG A 98 31.23 6.63 -0.85
CA ARG A 98 30.93 8.07 -1.04
C ARG A 98 31.86 8.83 -2.01
N LEU A 99 32.76 8.12 -2.69
CA LEU A 99 33.80 8.54 -3.62
C LEU A 99 33.35 8.62 -5.08
N ASN A 100 32.17 8.09 -5.46
CA ASN A 100 31.64 8.19 -6.83
C ASN A 100 30.42 9.12 -6.96
N SER A 101 30.34 10.17 -6.15
CA SER A 101 29.50 11.36 -6.44
C SER A 101 30.10 12.18 -7.59
N LEU A 102 30.40 11.52 -8.71
CA LEU A 102 30.87 12.15 -9.95
C LEU A 102 29.71 12.65 -10.83
N SER A 103 28.46 12.53 -10.34
CA SER A 103 27.25 13.05 -11.01
C SER A 103 26.54 14.18 -10.24
N GLY A 104 27.03 14.62 -9.08
CA GLY A 104 26.45 15.77 -8.37
C GLY A 104 25.04 15.58 -7.81
N ALA A 105 24.48 14.36 -7.82
CA ALA A 105 23.21 14.06 -7.15
C ALA A 105 23.47 13.92 -5.63
N THR A 106 23.22 15.00 -4.91
CA THR A 106 23.19 15.06 -3.44
C THR A 106 21.95 14.34 -2.92
N GLN A 107 22.16 13.25 -2.17
CA GLN A 107 21.24 12.55 -1.25
C GLN A 107 19.78 12.42 -1.71
N THR A 108 19.50 11.23 -2.25
CA THR A 108 18.19 10.73 -2.70
C THR A 108 17.59 9.87 -1.58
N THR A 109 16.28 9.94 -1.35
CA THR A 109 15.63 9.05 -0.38
C THR A 109 15.62 7.61 -0.92
N GLY A 110 15.85 6.62 -0.05
CA GLY A 110 15.97 5.21 -0.40
C GLY A 110 17.44 4.76 -0.47
N ASN A 111 17.70 3.53 -0.92
CA ASN A 111 19.06 2.95 -0.92
C ASN A 111 19.79 3.10 0.44
N GLY A 112 19.04 2.97 1.53
CA GLY A 112 19.52 3.11 2.90
C GLY A 112 19.67 4.56 3.39
N ASP A 113 19.31 5.58 2.61
CA ASP A 113 19.25 7.00 3.01
C ASP A 113 17.76 7.40 3.26
N ASP A 114 17.06 6.70 4.16
CA ASP A 114 15.66 6.98 4.55
C ASP A 114 15.38 6.69 6.05
N TYR A 115 14.11 6.59 6.43
CA TYR A 115 13.69 6.22 7.78
C TYR A 115 12.94 4.88 7.83
N VAL A 116 13.23 4.10 8.86
CA VAL A 116 12.40 2.95 9.26
C VAL A 116 11.71 3.20 10.61
N ALA A 117 10.52 2.63 10.76
CA ALA A 117 9.80 2.56 12.02
C ALA A 117 10.27 1.31 12.78
N GLU A 118 11.06 1.49 13.83
CA GLU A 118 11.51 0.40 14.71
C GLU A 118 10.58 0.27 15.93
N VAL A 119 10.23 -0.96 16.31
CA VAL A 119 9.48 -1.26 17.53
C VAL A 119 10.26 -2.23 18.41
N SER A 120 9.98 -2.24 19.72
CA SER A 120 10.61 -3.18 20.66
C SER A 120 10.04 -4.61 20.63
N GLY A 121 8.93 -4.80 19.91
CA GLY A 121 8.24 -6.08 19.74
C GLY A 121 8.29 -6.56 18.29
N LEU A 122 7.36 -7.43 17.92
CA LEU A 122 7.21 -7.86 16.52
C LEU A 122 6.11 -7.08 15.83
N ILE A 123 6.38 -6.60 14.63
CA ILE A 123 5.41 -6.03 13.71
C ILE A 123 4.59 -7.19 13.11
N THR A 124 3.28 -7.05 13.21
CA THR A 124 2.28 -7.93 12.59
C THR A 124 1.59 -7.27 11.39
N GLY A 125 1.76 -5.96 11.24
CA GLY A 125 1.38 -5.27 10.03
C GLY A 125 1.88 -3.83 9.96
N THR A 126 2.02 -3.34 8.74
CA THR A 126 2.38 -1.97 8.41
C THR A 126 1.35 -1.42 7.42
N VAL A 127 1.02 -0.14 7.59
CA VAL A 127 0.25 0.66 6.64
C VAL A 127 1.08 1.87 6.22
N GLY A 128 1.38 1.96 4.93
CA GLY A 128 2.02 3.10 4.29
C GLY A 128 1.00 4.01 3.62
N THR A 129 1.08 5.30 3.89
CA THR A 129 0.21 6.33 3.29
C THR A 129 0.96 7.62 3.01
N PHE A 130 0.32 8.50 2.24
CA PHE A 130 0.82 9.83 1.89
C PHE A 130 -0.14 10.92 2.39
N PRO A 131 -0.06 11.36 3.66
CA PRO A 131 -1.01 12.33 4.23
C PRO A 131 -1.06 13.69 3.52
N SER A 132 0.03 14.08 2.86
CA SER A 132 0.10 15.31 2.08
C SER A 132 0.99 15.09 0.86
N VAL A 133 0.49 15.46 -0.32
CA VAL A 133 1.24 15.47 -1.58
C VAL A 133 0.99 16.82 -2.25
N THR A 134 2.04 17.58 -2.51
CA THR A 134 1.96 18.89 -3.16
C THR A 134 3.03 19.03 -4.23
N GLY A 135 2.74 19.81 -5.28
CA GLY A 135 3.69 20.06 -6.37
C GLY A 135 3.98 18.89 -7.30
N VAL A 136 3.56 17.67 -6.97
CA VAL A 136 3.73 16.48 -7.83
C VAL A 136 2.82 16.58 -9.07
N THR A 137 3.45 16.68 -10.24
CA THR A 137 2.81 16.75 -11.56
C THR A 137 3.33 15.69 -12.52
N SER A 138 4.53 15.16 -12.29
CA SER A 138 5.10 14.05 -13.05
C SER A 138 6.13 13.28 -12.23
N GLU A 139 6.33 12.03 -12.64
CA GLU A 139 7.38 11.13 -12.21
C GLU A 139 7.91 10.40 -13.43
N GLN A 140 9.20 10.11 -13.45
CA GLN A 140 9.86 9.32 -14.47
C GLN A 140 10.88 8.40 -13.80
N SER A 141 10.72 7.10 -14.00
CA SER A 141 11.72 6.16 -13.52
C SER A 141 12.92 6.10 -14.44
N VAL A 142 14.10 6.19 -13.85
CA VAL A 142 15.39 6.19 -14.54
C VAL A 142 16.32 5.12 -13.96
N GLY A 143 17.10 4.50 -14.84
CA GLY A 143 18.04 3.46 -14.43
C GLY A 143 19.27 4.05 -13.73
N VAL A 144 19.63 3.49 -12.57
CA VAL A 144 20.82 3.91 -11.82
C VAL A 144 22.02 3.04 -12.17
N ALA A 145 23.12 3.64 -12.62
CA ALA A 145 24.31 2.92 -13.08
C ALA A 145 24.91 1.98 -12.03
N ALA A 146 24.84 2.35 -10.74
CA ALA A 146 25.32 1.52 -9.62
C ALA A 146 24.59 0.16 -9.50
N PHE A 147 23.36 0.10 -10.01
CA PHE A 147 22.52 -1.10 -10.07
C PHE A 147 22.45 -1.70 -11.49
N GLY A 148 23.25 -1.20 -12.43
CA GLY A 148 23.31 -1.69 -13.81
C GLY A 148 22.42 -0.95 -14.79
N GLY A 149 21.78 0.16 -14.37
CA GLY A 149 20.95 1.00 -15.24
C GLY A 149 19.67 0.32 -15.72
N GLY A 150 19.23 -0.73 -15.04
CA GLY A 150 18.00 -1.46 -15.31
C GLY A 150 16.80 -0.89 -14.53
N GLY A 151 15.74 -1.70 -14.46
CA GLY A 151 14.45 -1.32 -13.89
C GLY A 151 13.34 -1.40 -14.93
N ILE A 152 12.15 -1.00 -14.54
CA ILE A 152 11.06 -0.64 -15.45
C ILE A 152 11.11 0.88 -15.52
N LEU A 153 11.38 1.40 -16.71
CA LEU A 153 11.75 2.79 -16.91
C LEU A 153 10.69 3.48 -17.76
N GLY A 154 10.25 4.66 -17.37
CA GLY A 154 9.12 5.31 -18.02
C GLY A 154 8.42 6.31 -17.10
N ALA A 155 7.47 7.03 -17.65
CA ALA A 155 6.64 7.93 -16.87
C ALA A 155 5.60 7.13 -16.07
N ASN A 156 5.42 7.45 -14.79
CA ASN A 156 4.59 6.70 -13.85
C ASN A 156 5.08 5.26 -13.60
N GLU A 157 6.38 5.05 -13.72
CA GLU A 157 7.03 3.77 -13.42
C GLU A 157 7.65 3.83 -12.01
N TYR A 158 6.86 4.24 -11.03
CA TYR A 158 7.25 4.20 -9.63
C TYR A 158 6.73 2.92 -8.99
N THR A 159 7.26 2.54 -7.84
CA THR A 159 6.72 1.46 -7.02
C THR A 159 6.46 1.96 -5.61
N LEU A 160 5.43 1.42 -4.97
CA LEU A 160 5.25 1.53 -3.53
C LEU A 160 5.84 0.28 -2.89
N GLN A 161 6.69 0.45 -1.89
CA GLN A 161 7.30 -0.68 -1.18
C GLN A 161 7.09 -0.52 0.32
N ILE A 162 6.64 -1.59 0.98
CA ILE A 162 6.88 -1.79 2.42
C ILE A 162 7.98 -2.84 2.53
N ASN A 163 9.05 -2.52 3.26
CA ASN A 163 10.17 -3.44 3.44
C ASN A 163 10.37 -3.79 4.91
N SER A 164 10.66 -5.06 5.20
CA SER A 164 11.03 -5.51 6.55
C SER A 164 12.49 -5.18 6.87
N ASN A 165 12.90 -5.35 8.13
CA ASN A 165 14.31 -5.55 8.46
C ASN A 165 14.91 -6.70 7.62
N ALA A 166 16.20 -6.57 7.30
CA ALA A 166 16.94 -7.50 6.44
C ALA A 166 18.09 -8.23 7.17
N ASN A 167 18.23 -8.01 8.48
CA ASN A 167 19.36 -8.47 9.30
C ASN A 167 19.04 -9.69 10.18
N ALA A 168 17.82 -10.21 10.12
CA ALA A 168 17.36 -11.30 10.99
C ALA A 168 17.31 -12.66 10.27
N THR A 169 17.52 -13.73 11.03
CA THR A 169 17.50 -15.11 10.53
C THR A 169 16.25 -15.85 11.01
N THR A 170 15.61 -16.63 10.14
CA THR A 170 14.56 -17.58 10.54
C THR A 170 14.97 -19.02 10.22
N SER A 171 14.15 -19.97 10.66
CA SER A 171 14.37 -21.40 10.36
C SER A 171 14.43 -21.76 8.86
N VAL A 172 13.95 -20.88 7.95
CA VAL A 172 14.02 -21.13 6.49
C VAL A 172 15.46 -21.09 5.96
N CYS A 173 16.37 -20.43 6.68
CA CYS A 173 17.80 -20.40 6.38
C CYS A 173 18.49 -21.77 6.56
N LYS A 174 17.84 -22.77 7.18
CA LYS A 174 18.37 -24.15 7.34
C LYS A 174 19.82 -24.21 7.84
N SER A 175 20.19 -23.31 8.76
CA SER A 175 21.54 -23.19 9.32
C SER A 175 22.65 -22.78 8.33
N HIS A 176 22.32 -22.21 7.18
CA HIS A 176 23.32 -21.52 6.35
C HIS A 176 23.86 -20.31 7.12
N SER A 177 25.18 -20.28 7.32
CA SER A 177 25.84 -19.21 8.06
C SER A 177 25.77 -17.90 7.28
N GLY A 178 25.38 -16.82 7.95
CA GLY A 178 25.20 -15.51 7.31
C GLY A 178 23.87 -15.34 6.57
N CYS A 179 22.99 -16.35 6.57
CA CYS A 179 21.70 -16.23 5.94
C CYS A 179 20.73 -15.37 6.77
N THR A 180 20.16 -14.34 6.16
CA THR A 180 19.06 -13.54 6.70
C THR A 180 17.87 -13.54 5.76
N VAL A 181 16.72 -13.11 6.25
CA VAL A 181 15.48 -13.01 5.46
C VAL A 181 15.09 -11.55 5.29
N TRP A 182 14.47 -11.25 4.16
CA TRP A 182 13.92 -9.93 3.88
C TRP A 182 12.68 -10.08 3.01
N GLN A 183 11.62 -9.36 3.37
CA GLN A 183 10.33 -9.40 2.69
C GLN A 183 9.89 -8.01 2.29
N GLN A 184 9.39 -7.92 1.06
CA GLN A 184 8.84 -6.70 0.50
C GLN A 184 7.38 -6.92 0.13
N PHE A 185 6.53 -5.93 0.39
CA PHE A 185 5.16 -5.85 -0.08
C PHE A 185 5.11 -4.73 -1.12
N ILE A 186 4.61 -5.00 -2.32
CA ILE A 186 4.91 -4.20 -3.51
C ILE A 186 3.62 -3.92 -4.30
N TYR A 187 3.45 -2.66 -4.71
CA TYR A 187 2.63 -2.25 -5.85
C TYR A 187 3.57 -1.70 -6.94
N SER A 188 3.48 -2.24 -8.15
CA SER A 188 4.39 -1.92 -9.26
C SER A 188 3.62 -1.88 -10.60
N PRO A 189 3.46 -0.71 -11.23
CA PRO A 189 2.98 -0.53 -12.59
C PRO A 189 3.79 -1.33 -13.61
N ASP A 190 3.15 -1.72 -14.72
CA ASP A 190 3.79 -2.36 -15.88
C ASP A 190 4.75 -3.54 -15.57
N TYR A 191 4.57 -4.20 -14.43
CA TYR A 191 5.56 -5.16 -13.92
C TYR A 191 5.78 -6.33 -14.86
N SER A 192 4.67 -6.83 -15.41
CA SER A 192 4.62 -7.97 -16.34
C SER A 192 3.87 -7.68 -17.63
N THR A 193 2.86 -6.80 -17.59
CA THR A 193 2.02 -6.44 -18.74
C THR A 193 1.93 -4.92 -18.78
N GLN A 194 2.15 -4.32 -19.95
CA GLN A 194 1.99 -2.87 -20.12
C GLN A 194 0.51 -2.46 -19.99
N GLY A 195 0.22 -1.42 -19.22
CA GLY A 195 -1.10 -0.96 -18.82
C GLY A 195 -1.67 -1.66 -17.58
N GLU A 196 -0.89 -2.50 -16.89
CA GLU A 196 -1.34 -3.28 -15.74
C GLU A 196 -0.30 -3.34 -14.61
N ALA A 197 -0.67 -2.82 -13.45
CA ALA A 197 0.11 -2.94 -12.24
C ALA A 197 -0.02 -4.33 -11.62
N ALA A 198 1.03 -4.75 -10.93
CA ALA A 198 1.06 -5.95 -10.10
C ALA A 198 1.15 -5.58 -8.62
N VAL A 199 0.34 -6.23 -7.80
CA VAL A 199 0.43 -6.19 -6.34
C VAL A 199 0.87 -7.56 -5.85
N PHE A 200 2.04 -7.62 -5.22
CA PHE A 200 2.69 -8.87 -4.83
C PHE A 200 3.62 -8.70 -3.64
N MET A 201 4.05 -9.82 -3.06
CA MET A 201 5.17 -9.89 -2.14
C MET A 201 6.41 -10.46 -2.82
N GLN A 202 7.58 -9.88 -2.54
CA GLN A 202 8.89 -10.41 -2.92
C GLN A 202 9.62 -10.92 -1.68
N TYR A 203 10.26 -12.08 -1.84
CA TYR A 203 10.92 -12.81 -0.77
C TYR A 203 12.39 -12.96 -1.07
N TRP A 204 13.23 -12.63 -0.10
CA TRP A 204 14.68 -12.73 -0.18
C TRP A 204 15.26 -13.61 0.92
N LEU A 205 16.18 -14.47 0.52
CA LEU A 205 17.13 -15.17 1.38
C LEU A 205 18.50 -14.58 1.08
N ILE A 206 18.95 -13.70 1.94
CA ILE A 206 20.20 -12.95 1.78
C ILE A 206 21.32 -13.82 2.33
N GLY A 207 22.46 -13.91 1.65
CA GLY A 207 23.61 -14.69 2.07
C GLY A 207 23.37 -16.21 2.09
N TYR A 208 22.40 -16.72 1.32
CA TYR A 208 22.06 -18.15 1.32
C TYR A 208 23.16 -19.04 0.72
N GLY A 209 23.89 -18.54 -0.29
CA GLY A 209 24.96 -19.25 -0.99
C GLY A 209 24.68 -19.39 -2.49
N GLY A 210 25.40 -18.62 -3.31
CA GLY A 210 25.05 -18.23 -4.69
C GLY A 210 25.00 -19.29 -5.80
N SER A 211 24.90 -20.59 -5.52
CA SER A 211 24.65 -21.62 -6.56
C SER A 211 23.60 -22.67 -6.19
N SER A 212 22.98 -22.55 -5.02
CA SER A 212 22.07 -23.57 -4.47
C SER A 212 20.81 -22.97 -3.87
N CYS A 213 20.23 -21.97 -4.55
CA CYS A 213 18.97 -21.40 -4.12
C CYS A 213 17.90 -22.48 -3.94
N PRO A 214 17.06 -22.38 -2.88
CA PRO A 214 16.01 -23.36 -2.67
C PRO A 214 15.09 -23.46 -3.89
N SER A 215 14.45 -24.62 -4.06
CA SER A 215 13.49 -24.82 -5.16
C SER A 215 12.47 -23.68 -5.22
N GLY A 216 12.32 -23.09 -6.41
CA GLY A 216 11.42 -21.96 -6.67
C GLY A 216 12.02 -20.57 -6.39
N PHE A 217 13.23 -20.48 -5.87
CA PHE A 217 13.99 -19.22 -5.80
C PHE A 217 14.96 -19.11 -6.97
N GLY A 218 15.02 -17.92 -7.56
CA GLY A 218 16.10 -17.51 -8.45
C GLY A 218 17.34 -17.10 -7.65
N SER A 219 18.49 -17.03 -8.30
CA SER A 219 19.71 -16.44 -7.74
C SER A 219 19.92 -15.05 -8.31
N ASP A 220 20.40 -14.14 -7.48
CA ASP A 220 20.86 -12.81 -7.88
C ASP A 220 22.27 -12.83 -8.51
N GLY A 221 22.98 -13.97 -8.47
CA GLY A 221 24.37 -14.12 -8.88
C GLY A 221 25.40 -13.58 -7.88
N GLY A 222 24.95 -12.94 -6.79
CA GLY A 222 25.76 -12.36 -5.71
C GLY A 222 25.81 -13.18 -4.43
N GLY A 223 24.94 -14.18 -4.29
CA GLY A 223 24.87 -15.02 -3.07
C GLY A 223 23.47 -15.12 -2.48
N ASP A 224 22.56 -14.29 -2.97
CA ASP A 224 21.21 -14.16 -2.49
C ASP A 224 20.24 -14.94 -3.38
N CYS A 225 19.10 -15.27 -2.81
CA CYS A 225 18.05 -15.98 -3.48
C CYS A 225 16.75 -15.21 -3.34
N TYR A 226 16.04 -15.01 -4.44
CA TYR A 226 14.78 -14.27 -4.42
C TYR A 226 13.69 -14.94 -5.24
N LYS A 227 12.43 -14.67 -4.87
CA LYS A 227 11.26 -15.03 -5.67
C LYS A 227 10.10 -14.12 -5.35
N ASN A 228 9.11 -14.11 -6.22
CA ASN A 228 7.84 -13.46 -5.96
C ASN A 228 6.81 -14.48 -5.47
N SER A 229 5.82 -13.98 -4.74
CA SER A 229 4.49 -14.61 -4.67
C SER A 229 3.80 -14.53 -6.04
N ALA A 230 2.62 -15.12 -6.15
CA ALA A 230 1.71 -14.75 -7.23
C ALA A 230 1.28 -13.28 -7.07
N ALA A 231 0.79 -12.65 -8.14
CA ALA A 231 0.34 -11.27 -8.10
C ALA A 231 -1.15 -11.14 -8.40
N VAL A 232 -1.77 -10.12 -7.83
CA VAL A 232 -3.08 -9.63 -8.28
C VAL A 232 -2.87 -8.43 -9.21
N THR A 233 -3.60 -8.37 -10.32
CA THR A 233 -3.58 -7.22 -11.22
C THR A 233 -4.32 -6.05 -10.58
N ALA A 234 -3.72 -4.87 -10.67
CA ALA A 234 -4.27 -3.58 -10.26
C ALA A 234 -4.12 -2.57 -11.43
N PRO A 235 -4.81 -1.43 -11.40
CA PRO A 235 -4.59 -0.38 -12.39
C PRO A 235 -3.23 0.31 -12.18
N ASP A 236 -2.64 0.78 -13.27
CA ASP A 236 -1.59 1.78 -13.20
C ASP A 236 -2.20 3.11 -12.73
N VAL A 237 -1.68 3.64 -11.63
CA VAL A 237 -2.17 4.88 -11.06
C VAL A 237 -1.16 5.98 -11.37
N PRO A 238 -1.57 7.08 -12.03
CA PRO A 238 -0.67 8.20 -12.26
C PRO A 238 -0.13 8.76 -10.94
N ILE A 239 1.14 9.18 -10.91
CA ILE A 239 1.78 9.69 -9.69
C ILE A 239 1.05 10.91 -9.11
N THR A 240 0.32 11.66 -9.94
CA THR A 240 -0.50 12.81 -9.50
C THR A 240 -1.62 12.42 -8.52
N GLN A 241 -1.91 11.12 -8.40
CA GLN A 241 -2.90 10.58 -7.47
C GLN A 241 -2.27 9.92 -6.24
N LEU A 242 -0.97 10.09 -5.99
CA LEU A 242 -0.24 9.46 -4.88
C LEU A 242 -0.93 9.60 -3.51
N ALA A 243 -1.56 10.75 -3.24
CA ALA A 243 -2.30 10.99 -1.98
C ALA A 243 -3.51 10.06 -1.77
N ASN A 244 -4.03 9.43 -2.83
CA ASN A 244 -5.14 8.48 -2.77
C ASN A 244 -4.68 7.05 -2.50
N LEU A 245 -3.37 6.79 -2.61
CA LEU A 245 -2.79 5.47 -2.55
C LEU A 245 -2.44 5.07 -1.12
N LYS A 246 -2.62 3.78 -0.86
CA LYS A 246 -2.22 3.12 0.38
C LYS A 246 -1.73 1.73 0.06
N LEU A 247 -0.65 1.33 0.73
CA LEU A 247 -0.16 -0.04 0.73
C LEU A 247 -0.17 -0.56 2.17
N SER A 248 -0.62 -1.78 2.38
CA SER A 248 -0.43 -2.48 3.65
C SER A 248 0.25 -3.83 3.43
N GLY A 249 0.98 -4.24 4.47
CA GLY A 249 1.55 -5.58 4.61
C GLY A 249 1.16 -6.13 5.97
N THR A 250 0.64 -7.35 6.05
CA THR A 250 0.40 -8.03 7.33
C THR A 250 0.97 -9.44 7.30
N VAL A 251 1.38 -9.92 8.46
CA VAL A 251 2.06 -11.20 8.61
C VAL A 251 1.43 -11.97 9.77
N ALA A 252 1.31 -13.28 9.62
CA ALA A 252 0.69 -14.13 10.64
C ALA A 252 1.48 -15.42 10.81
N SER A 253 2.04 -15.63 12.00
CA SER A 253 2.86 -16.81 12.29
C SER A 253 2.08 -18.11 12.04
N GLY A 254 2.56 -18.94 11.11
CA GLY A 254 1.89 -20.18 10.72
C GLY A 254 0.61 -19.99 9.88
N GLY A 255 0.25 -18.74 9.58
CA GLY A 255 -0.86 -18.36 8.72
C GLY A 255 -0.38 -17.92 7.34
N ASN A 256 -0.91 -16.78 6.89
CA ASN A 256 -0.57 -16.18 5.62
C ASN A 256 -0.08 -14.75 5.84
N ASP A 257 0.88 -14.34 5.02
CA ASP A 257 1.22 -12.95 4.80
C ASP A 257 0.30 -12.38 3.72
N THR A 258 0.01 -11.09 3.81
CA THR A 258 -0.85 -10.40 2.85
C THR A 258 -0.30 -9.04 2.51
N THR A 259 -0.50 -8.62 1.26
CA THR A 259 -0.41 -7.20 0.89
C THR A 259 -1.75 -6.71 0.38
N VAL A 260 -2.12 -5.48 0.75
CA VAL A 260 -3.31 -4.81 0.23
C VAL A 260 -2.90 -3.47 -0.36
N PHE A 261 -3.15 -3.29 -1.65
CA PHE A 261 -3.08 -2.01 -2.32
C PHE A 261 -4.49 -1.41 -2.40
N THR A 262 -4.62 -0.14 -2.06
CA THR A 262 -5.90 0.58 -2.15
C THR A 262 -5.71 1.83 -2.98
N ASP A 263 -6.59 2.01 -3.96
CA ASP A 263 -6.67 3.19 -4.82
C ASP A 263 -8.10 3.72 -4.77
N GLY A 264 -8.30 4.82 -4.05
CA GLY A 264 -9.60 5.49 -3.94
C GLY A 264 -10.70 4.59 -3.35
N THR A 265 -11.42 3.89 -4.23
CA THR A 265 -12.60 3.05 -3.94
C THR A 265 -12.38 1.58 -4.25
N GLU A 266 -11.21 1.22 -4.74
CA GLU A 266 -10.84 -0.14 -5.13
C GLU A 266 -9.71 -0.64 -4.23
N ALA A 267 -9.75 -1.92 -3.89
CA ALA A 267 -8.70 -2.58 -3.13
C ALA A 267 -8.34 -3.92 -3.77
N TYR A 268 -7.04 -4.20 -3.82
CA TYR A 268 -6.45 -5.37 -4.47
C TYR A 268 -5.52 -6.05 -3.46
N THR A 269 -5.65 -7.36 -3.30
CA THR A 269 -4.82 -8.09 -2.33
C THR A 269 -4.39 -9.45 -2.84
N ILE A 270 -3.19 -9.85 -2.44
CA ILE A 270 -2.70 -11.23 -2.49
C ILE A 270 -2.46 -11.71 -1.07
N SER A 271 -2.87 -12.94 -0.79
CA SER A 271 -2.52 -13.69 0.42
C SER A 271 -1.66 -14.90 0.05
N ALA A 272 -0.53 -15.06 0.72
CA ALA A 272 0.43 -16.16 0.50
C ALA A 272 0.95 -16.71 1.83
N LYS A 273 1.55 -17.89 1.84
CA LYS A 273 2.00 -18.53 3.09
C LYS A 273 3.13 -17.77 3.78
N ASP A 274 2.98 -17.53 5.10
CA ASP A 274 4.08 -17.05 5.98
C ASP A 274 5.28 -18.00 5.94
N SER A 275 5.05 -19.31 5.72
CA SER A 275 6.11 -20.32 5.70
C SER A 275 7.19 -20.14 4.63
N VAL A 276 7.02 -19.20 3.69
CA VAL A 276 8.04 -18.87 2.69
C VAL A 276 9.28 -18.27 3.36
N LEU A 277 9.11 -17.28 4.26
CA LEU A 277 10.21 -16.65 5.00
C LEU A 277 10.07 -16.72 6.52
N LYS A 278 8.86 -16.93 7.03
CA LYS A 278 8.49 -16.85 8.46
C LYS A 278 8.78 -15.48 9.04
N ILE A 279 8.48 -14.44 8.27
CA ILE A 279 8.83 -13.06 8.61
C ILE A 279 8.12 -12.61 9.89
N ALA A 280 6.93 -13.16 10.18
CA ALA A 280 6.18 -12.93 11.42
C ALA A 280 6.94 -13.27 12.72
N THR A 281 8.08 -13.95 12.62
CA THR A 281 8.93 -14.31 13.79
C THR A 281 10.07 -13.34 14.05
N VAL A 282 10.33 -12.40 13.14
CA VAL A 282 11.52 -11.54 13.17
C VAL A 282 11.29 -10.09 12.71
N TRP A 283 10.09 -9.75 12.23
CA TRP A 283 9.80 -8.40 11.73
C TRP A 283 9.72 -7.38 12.87
N ASP A 284 10.65 -6.44 12.95
CA ASP A 284 10.70 -5.39 14.00
C ASP A 284 11.01 -3.98 13.49
N GLU A 285 11.51 -3.84 12.25
CA GLU A 285 11.64 -2.57 11.54
C GLU A 285 10.79 -2.58 10.26
N SER A 286 10.14 -1.46 9.96
CA SER A 286 9.40 -1.31 8.72
C SER A 286 9.74 0.00 8.00
N GLU A 287 10.14 -0.14 6.75
CA GLU A 287 10.29 0.94 5.79
C GLU A 287 9.00 1.06 4.96
N PHE A 288 8.64 2.27 4.51
CA PHE A 288 7.67 2.45 3.44
C PHE A 288 8.01 3.70 2.64
N ASN A 289 8.02 3.59 1.30
CA ASN A 289 8.21 4.74 0.43
C ASN A 289 7.70 4.53 -1.01
N VAL A 290 7.73 5.61 -1.79
CA VAL A 290 7.64 5.64 -3.25
C VAL A 290 9.04 5.78 -3.85
N VAL A 291 9.45 4.83 -4.68
CA VAL A 291 10.79 4.73 -5.27
C VAL A 291 10.70 4.25 -6.72
N GLY A 292 11.82 4.19 -7.46
CA GLY A 292 11.84 3.69 -8.84
C GLY A 292 11.33 2.26 -8.97
N ASN A 293 10.80 1.88 -10.13
CA ASN A 293 10.21 0.55 -10.33
C ASN A 293 11.25 -0.54 -10.66
N ALA A 294 11.67 -1.25 -9.62
CA ALA A 294 12.60 -2.39 -9.66
C ALA A 294 14.02 -2.04 -10.14
N GLY A 295 14.92 -3.00 -10.02
CA GLY A 295 16.27 -2.94 -10.56
C GLY A 295 17.18 -1.89 -9.92
N GLY A 296 16.82 -1.38 -8.73
CA GLY A 296 17.51 -0.25 -8.10
C GLY A 296 17.38 1.06 -8.90
N SER A 297 16.28 1.22 -9.64
CA SER A 297 15.97 2.45 -10.36
C SER A 297 15.59 3.59 -9.42
N ASP A 298 15.61 4.81 -9.95
CA ASP A 298 15.24 6.04 -9.26
C ASP A 298 13.93 6.57 -9.81
N ALA A 299 13.02 7.00 -8.93
CA ALA A 299 11.81 7.74 -9.31
C ALA A 299 12.09 9.25 -9.32
N GLU A 300 12.22 9.84 -10.50
CA GLU A 300 12.47 11.27 -10.65
C GLU A 300 11.16 12.06 -10.67
N PHE A 301 10.83 12.70 -9.55
CA PHE A 301 9.73 13.66 -9.45
C PHE A 301 10.12 15.01 -10.07
N ASN A 302 9.14 15.74 -10.59
CA ASN A 302 9.36 17.12 -11.03
C ASN A 302 9.82 18.02 -9.87
N SER A 303 10.55 19.09 -10.19
CA SER A 303 10.97 20.12 -9.21
C SER A 303 9.77 20.75 -8.51
N GLY A 304 9.93 21.05 -7.22
CA GLY A 304 8.88 21.62 -6.36
C GLY A 304 7.93 20.57 -5.80
N SER A 305 8.26 19.27 -5.94
CA SER A 305 7.48 18.18 -5.37
C SER A 305 7.70 18.08 -3.87
N SER A 306 6.64 17.78 -3.12
CA SER A 306 6.71 17.45 -1.70
C SER A 306 5.73 16.35 -1.34
N VAL A 307 6.23 15.35 -0.64
CA VAL A 307 5.49 14.15 -0.23
C VAL A 307 5.71 13.92 1.26
N THR A 308 4.64 13.94 2.04
CA THR A 308 4.66 13.49 3.43
C THR A 308 4.38 12.00 3.45
N VAL A 309 5.29 11.21 4.01
CA VAL A 309 5.19 9.76 4.15
C VAL A 309 4.80 9.43 5.59
N ASN A 310 3.84 8.52 5.76
CA ASN A 310 3.44 8.00 7.07
C ASN A 310 3.52 6.48 7.08
N VAL A 311 4.28 5.94 8.04
CA VAL A 311 4.47 4.50 8.25
C VAL A 311 3.84 4.13 9.58
N ALA A 312 2.64 3.57 9.54
CA ALA A 312 1.93 3.10 10.74
C ALA A 312 2.18 1.62 10.96
N VAL A 313 2.51 1.23 12.20
CA VAL A 313 2.90 -0.13 12.58
C VAL A 313 1.94 -0.72 13.60
N THR A 314 1.67 -2.03 13.47
CA THR A 314 0.87 -2.82 14.40
C THR A 314 1.76 -3.85 15.07
N SER A 315 2.08 -3.64 16.35
CA SER A 315 3.01 -4.51 17.12
C SER A 315 2.45 -5.02 18.45
N GLY A 316 1.14 -4.82 18.69
CA GLY A 316 0.50 -5.10 19.98
C GLY A 316 0.82 -4.08 21.08
N SER A 317 1.53 -3.00 20.75
CA SER A 317 1.86 -1.88 21.63
C SER A 317 1.21 -0.58 21.12
N THR A 318 1.00 0.38 22.03
CA THR A 318 0.60 1.76 21.71
C THR A 318 1.75 2.76 21.88
N ALA A 319 2.95 2.28 22.21
CA ALA A 319 4.14 3.11 22.29
C ALA A 319 4.51 3.66 20.90
N ALA A 320 5.03 4.90 20.85
CA ALA A 320 5.57 5.44 19.62
C ALA A 320 6.74 4.56 19.13
N PRO A 321 6.83 4.23 17.83
CA PRO A 321 8.02 3.60 17.26
C PRO A 321 9.21 4.57 17.32
N THR A 322 10.42 4.05 17.11
CA THR A 322 11.62 4.87 16.93
C THR A 322 11.76 5.23 15.46
N CYS A 323 12.04 6.49 15.16
CA CYS A 323 12.57 6.90 13.86
C CYS A 323 14.04 6.51 13.79
N VAL A 324 14.38 5.49 13.01
CA VAL A 324 15.79 5.12 12.76
C VAL A 324 16.16 5.64 11.38
N ALA A 325 17.11 6.58 11.35
CA ALA A 325 17.64 7.16 10.12
C ALA A 325 18.67 6.23 9.48
N ASP A 326 18.84 6.37 8.17
CA ASP A 326 19.83 5.68 7.36
C ASP A 326 19.71 4.14 7.47
N ALA A 327 18.47 3.64 7.56
CA ALA A 327 18.16 2.25 7.91
C ALA A 327 17.27 1.52 6.90
N GLY A 328 16.87 2.18 5.81
CA GLY A 328 16.15 1.59 4.70
C GLY A 328 16.84 0.37 4.12
N THR A 329 16.02 -0.53 3.60
CA THR A 329 16.43 -1.82 3.07
C THR A 329 16.12 -1.98 1.59
N THR A 330 15.40 -1.06 0.96
CA THR A 330 15.32 -1.00 -0.50
C THR A 330 16.61 -0.44 -1.11
N GLY A 331 16.98 -0.93 -2.29
CA GLY A 331 18.03 -0.37 -3.13
C GLY A 331 17.50 0.62 -4.18
N GLU A 332 16.20 0.70 -4.39
CA GLU A 332 15.58 1.74 -5.21
C GLU A 332 15.57 3.10 -4.49
N THR A 333 15.46 4.19 -5.27
CA THR A 333 15.50 5.55 -4.74
C THR A 333 14.42 6.44 -5.34
N ASN A 334 14.28 7.65 -4.79
CA ASN A 334 13.62 8.77 -5.44
C ASN A 334 14.48 10.04 -5.33
N ASN A 335 14.20 11.02 -6.19
CA ASN A 335 14.97 12.28 -6.22
C ASN A 335 14.53 13.34 -5.18
N LEU A 336 13.82 12.95 -4.13
CA LEU A 336 13.42 13.82 -3.02
C LEU A 336 14.44 13.73 -1.88
N THR A 337 14.47 14.75 -1.02
CA THR A 337 15.28 14.76 0.20
C THR A 337 14.40 14.65 1.44
N ALA A 338 14.58 13.61 2.24
CA ALA A 338 13.88 13.42 3.51
C ALA A 338 14.24 14.48 4.56
N GLY A 339 13.21 15.15 5.08
CA GLY A 339 13.28 16.03 6.25
C GLY A 339 13.24 15.25 7.56
N SER A 340 13.06 15.96 8.68
CA SER A 340 13.04 15.32 10.00
C SER A 340 11.90 14.32 10.17
N CYS A 341 12.23 13.15 10.73
CA CYS A 341 11.25 12.16 11.15
C CYS A 341 10.67 12.46 12.53
N THR A 342 9.36 12.22 12.67
CA THR A 342 8.62 12.33 13.93
C THR A 342 7.91 11.02 14.22
N ALA A 343 7.81 10.64 15.49
CA ALA A 343 7.12 9.43 15.92
C ALA A 343 5.91 9.76 16.79
N SER A 344 4.82 9.03 16.57
CA SER A 344 3.57 9.15 17.31
C SER A 344 3.15 7.79 17.87
N GLY A 345 2.74 7.75 19.13
CA GLY A 345 2.10 6.58 19.73
C GLY A 345 0.58 6.63 19.61
N GLY A 346 -0.11 5.78 20.37
CA GLY A 346 -1.57 5.74 20.44
C GLY A 346 -2.16 4.51 19.76
N SER A 347 -3.39 4.64 19.23
CA SER A 347 -4.11 3.54 18.58
C SER A 347 -3.52 3.13 17.23
N SER A 348 -2.74 4.01 16.60
CA SER A 348 -2.00 3.74 15.36
C SER A 348 -0.59 4.33 15.50
N PRO A 349 0.31 3.64 16.20
CA PRO A 349 1.69 4.08 16.32
C PRO A 349 2.34 4.20 14.95
N SER A 350 3.07 5.29 14.72
CA SER A 350 3.59 5.61 13.39
C SER A 350 4.83 6.49 13.45
N ILE A 351 5.59 6.49 12.36
CA ILE A 351 6.52 7.57 12.03
C ILE A 351 6.01 8.37 10.84
N GLN A 352 6.41 9.64 10.77
CA GLN A 352 6.11 10.52 9.66
C GLN A 352 7.31 11.42 9.35
N PHE A 353 7.59 11.58 8.06
CA PHE A 353 8.61 12.47 7.52
C PHE A 353 8.10 13.07 6.21
N THR A 354 8.68 14.21 5.81
CA THR A 354 8.34 14.87 4.54
C THR A 354 9.58 14.94 3.68
N GLU A 355 9.43 14.57 2.42
CA GLU A 355 10.46 14.63 1.40
C GLU A 355 10.12 15.71 0.37
N SER A 356 11.13 16.38 -0.19
CA SER A 356 10.91 17.43 -1.20
C SER A 356 12.14 17.73 -2.08
N ASN A 357 11.94 18.42 -3.21
CA ASN A 357 12.99 18.91 -4.12
C ASN A 357 12.70 20.29 -4.75
#